data_AF-A0A0A1VSA9-F1
#
_entry.id   AF-A0A0A1VSA9-F1
#
_cell.length_a   1.000
_cell.length_b   1.000
_cell.length_c   1.000
_cell.angle_alpha   90.00
_cell.angle_beta   90.00
_cell.angle_gamma   90.00
#
_symmetry.space_group_name_H-M   'P 1'
#
loop_
_entity.id
_entity.type
_entity.pdbx_description
1 polymer ?
#
loop_
_entity_poly.entity_id
_entity_poly.type
_entity_poly.pdbx_seq_one_letter_code
_entity_poly.pdbx_strand_id
1 'polypeptide(L)'
;MFETRSLFYKAEKVNEAANKMEGECPHICFLQRLYQQSKQVSQIIAYIWRWADENNEKYAEQKRVANLLRTYFEHPTSDQGKNADHLRKLFGADPTQPLETVDESDPAYLLKQVFFPQGNPPDEYIFPIFDKCELGEKNPSLGYLFEVTYSSFIGQILDADNNAPELFKMIIPYPPEPSWGNATLNADDLSDWISNRKPGKYFADNPYIPTTCS
;
A
#
# COMPACT_ATOMS: atom_id res chain seq x y z
N MET A 1 -23.61 -1.97 4.32
CA MET A 1 -23.99 -2.36 2.94
C MET A 1 -23.78 -1.14 2.05
N PHE A 2 -22.78 -0.96 1.18
CA PHE A 2 -21.54 -1.64 0.78
C PHE A 2 -20.69 -0.53 0.11
N GLU A 3 -19.95 0.29 0.87
CA GLU A 3 -19.07 1.31 0.26
C GLU A 3 -18.03 0.64 -0.66
N THR A 4 -17.56 -0.55 -0.28
CA THR A 4 -16.65 -1.39 -1.09
C THR A 4 -17.21 -1.74 -2.47
N ARG A 5 -18.50 -2.04 -2.62
CA ARG A 5 -19.10 -2.34 -3.94
C ARG A 5 -18.98 -1.17 -4.92
N SER A 6 -19.08 0.06 -4.41
CA SER A 6 -18.87 1.25 -5.23
C SER A 6 -17.41 1.36 -5.71
N LEU A 7 -16.45 0.94 -4.89
CA LEU A 7 -15.02 0.93 -5.25
C LEU A 7 -14.73 -0.06 -6.36
N PHE A 8 -15.20 -1.30 -6.23
CA PHE A 8 -15.06 -2.30 -7.28
C PHE A 8 -15.65 -1.81 -8.60
N TYR A 9 -16.83 -1.19 -8.57
CA TYR A 9 -17.47 -0.64 -9.76
C TYR A 9 -16.67 0.52 -10.36
N LYS A 10 -16.17 1.47 -9.55
CA LYS A 10 -15.32 2.57 -10.02
C LYS A 10 -14.06 2.03 -10.70
N ALA A 11 -13.34 1.10 -10.07
CA ALA A 11 -12.15 0.48 -10.63
C ALA A 11 -12.42 -0.27 -11.93
N GLU A 12 -13.52 -1.03 -12.00
CA GLU A 12 -13.96 -1.69 -13.22
C GLU A 12 -14.16 -0.68 -14.36
N LYS A 13 -14.84 0.44 -14.10
CA LYS A 13 -15.04 1.49 -15.12
C LYS A 13 -13.76 2.18 -15.57
N VAL A 14 -12.80 2.39 -14.67
CA VAL A 14 -11.48 2.91 -15.06
C VAL A 14 -10.74 1.91 -15.95
N ASN A 15 -10.75 0.61 -15.62
CA ASN A 15 -10.12 -0.42 -16.46
C ASN A 15 -10.80 -0.56 -17.83
N GLU A 16 -12.14 -0.53 -17.88
CA GLU A 16 -12.88 -0.51 -19.15
C GLU A 16 -12.51 0.69 -20.01
N ALA A 17 -12.36 1.86 -19.40
CA ALA A 17 -11.97 3.08 -20.11
C ALA A 17 -10.50 3.00 -20.59
N ALA A 18 -9.59 2.48 -19.77
CA ALA A 18 -8.18 2.30 -20.13
C ALA A 18 -8.01 1.39 -21.35
N ASN A 19 -8.73 0.26 -21.37
CA ASN A 19 -8.69 -0.69 -22.49
C ASN A 19 -9.25 -0.09 -23.79
N LYS A 20 -10.17 0.87 -23.69
CA LYS A 20 -10.75 1.55 -24.87
C LYS A 20 -9.90 2.71 -25.38
N MET A 21 -9.06 3.29 -24.52
CA MET A 21 -8.32 4.52 -24.80
C MET A 21 -6.80 4.31 -24.90
N GLU A 22 -6.30 3.07 -24.87
CA GLU A 22 -4.88 2.67 -25.08
C GLU A 22 -3.81 3.67 -24.57
N GLY A 23 -3.99 4.22 -23.36
CA GLY A 23 -3.03 5.17 -22.75
C GLY A 23 -3.04 6.60 -23.30
N GLU A 24 -3.99 6.96 -24.16
CA GLU A 24 -4.13 8.30 -24.75
C GLU A 24 -4.66 9.35 -23.75
N CYS A 25 -5.20 8.93 -22.60
CA CYS A 25 -5.78 9.82 -21.60
C CYS A 25 -4.92 9.87 -20.31
N PRO A 26 -4.20 10.98 -20.05
CA PRO A 26 -3.39 11.14 -18.84
C PRO A 26 -4.19 10.94 -17.54
N HIS A 27 -5.48 11.30 -17.55
CA HIS A 27 -6.35 11.13 -16.40
C HIS A 27 -6.58 9.66 -16.05
N ILE A 28 -6.73 8.79 -17.05
CA ILE A 28 -6.90 7.35 -16.82
C ILE A 28 -5.60 6.75 -16.26
N CYS A 29 -4.45 7.13 -16.82
CA CYS A 29 -3.15 6.69 -16.32
C CYS A 29 -2.96 7.10 -14.84
N PHE A 30 -3.37 8.31 -14.47
CA PHE A 30 -3.37 8.78 -13.09
C PHE A 30 -4.25 7.92 -12.17
N LEU A 31 -5.49 7.63 -12.57
CA LEU A 31 -6.40 6.80 -11.77
C LEU A 31 -5.89 5.35 -11.61
N GLN A 32 -5.33 4.76 -12.66
CA GLN A 32 -4.74 3.43 -12.58
C GLN A 32 -3.52 3.40 -11.67
N ARG A 33 -2.65 4.42 -11.75
CA ARG A 33 -1.52 4.58 -10.83
C ARG A 33 -2.00 4.66 -9.38
N LEU A 34 -3.05 5.43 -9.11
CA LEU A 34 -3.63 5.58 -7.79
C LEU A 34 -4.16 4.26 -7.21
N TYR A 35 -4.90 3.49 -8.01
CA TYR A 35 -5.40 2.18 -7.59
C TYR A 35 -4.28 1.16 -7.39
N GLN A 36 -3.23 1.23 -8.20
CA GLN A 36 -2.07 0.37 -8.05
C GLN A 36 -1.27 0.70 -6.78
N GLN A 37 -1.05 1.98 -6.48
CA GLN A 37 -0.48 2.44 -5.23
C GLN A 37 -1.30 1.93 -4.05
N SER A 38 -2.61 2.10 -4.13
CA SER A 38 -3.51 1.67 -3.06
C SER A 38 -3.44 0.17 -2.80
N LYS A 39 -3.45 -0.63 -3.88
CA LYS A 39 -3.28 -2.07 -3.83
C LYS A 39 -1.97 -2.46 -3.14
N GLN A 40 -0.84 -1.87 -3.54
CA GLN A 40 0.46 -2.21 -2.95
C GLN A 40 0.53 -1.85 -1.46
N VAL A 41 -0.01 -0.70 -1.04
CA VAL A 41 -0.07 -0.35 0.39
C VAL A 41 -0.96 -1.33 1.15
N SER A 42 -2.12 -1.70 0.61
CA SER A 42 -3.01 -2.72 1.20
C SER A 42 -2.31 -4.09 1.34
N GLN A 43 -1.53 -4.49 0.35
CA GLN A 43 -0.77 -5.74 0.38
C GLN A 43 0.35 -5.73 1.45
N ILE A 44 0.99 -4.59 1.69
CA ILE A 44 1.95 -4.43 2.81
C ILE A 44 1.24 -4.64 4.15
N ILE A 45 0.06 -4.04 4.34
CA ILE A 45 -0.72 -4.19 5.57
C ILE A 45 -1.16 -5.64 5.77
N ALA A 46 -1.67 -6.29 4.72
CA ALA A 46 -2.04 -7.69 4.75
C ALA A 46 -0.85 -8.61 5.06
N TYR A 47 0.34 -8.29 4.54
CA TYR A 47 1.58 -9.00 4.87
C TYR A 47 1.92 -8.86 6.35
N ILE A 48 1.79 -7.66 6.93
CA ILE A 48 2.03 -7.44 8.35
C ILE A 48 1.11 -8.33 9.18
N TRP A 49 -0.21 -8.28 8.93
CA TRP A 49 -1.18 -9.09 9.68
C TRP A 49 -0.96 -10.60 9.51
N ARG A 50 -0.61 -11.05 8.31
CA ARG A 50 -0.39 -12.48 8.06
C ARG A 50 0.76 -13.06 8.88
N TRP A 51 1.83 -12.29 9.08
CA TRP A 51 3.11 -12.83 9.54
C TRP A 51 3.59 -12.29 10.88
N ALA A 52 3.12 -11.13 11.35
CA ALA A 52 3.65 -10.49 12.57
C ALA A 52 3.53 -11.38 13.81
N ASP A 53 2.44 -12.13 13.92
CA ASP A 53 2.12 -13.02 15.04
C ASP A 53 2.29 -14.52 14.71
N GLU A 54 2.84 -14.85 13.53
CA GLU A 54 3.13 -16.23 13.13
C GLU A 54 4.16 -16.86 14.09
N ASN A 55 3.94 -18.10 14.52
CA ASN A 55 4.77 -18.74 15.54
C ASN A 55 5.58 -19.93 15.01
N ASN A 56 5.35 -20.32 13.75
CA ASN A 56 6.14 -21.37 13.12
C ASN A 56 7.52 -20.84 12.70
N GLU A 57 8.60 -21.49 13.18
CA GLU A 57 10.00 -21.13 12.89
C GLU A 57 10.31 -21.10 11.38
N LYS A 58 9.59 -21.88 10.56
CA LYS A 58 9.69 -21.85 9.11
C LYS A 58 9.46 -20.45 8.52
N TYR A 59 8.67 -19.61 9.20
CA TYR A 59 8.30 -18.28 8.76
C TYR A 59 8.98 -17.17 9.58
N ALA A 60 10.11 -17.48 10.25
CA ALA A 60 10.83 -16.53 11.09
C ALA A 60 11.25 -15.26 10.33
N GLU A 61 11.68 -15.39 9.07
CA GLU A 61 12.06 -14.24 8.25
C GLU A 61 10.83 -13.39 7.89
N GLN A 62 9.72 -14.01 7.49
CA GLN A 62 8.48 -13.28 7.19
C GLN A 62 7.98 -12.53 8.43
N LYS A 63 8.02 -13.17 9.60
CA LYS A 63 7.69 -12.55 10.88
C LYS A 63 8.58 -11.36 11.17
N ARG A 64 9.90 -11.49 10.99
CA ARG A 64 10.86 -10.40 11.21
C ARG A 64 10.54 -9.21 10.30
N VAL A 65 10.37 -9.45 9.01
CA VAL A 65 10.01 -8.42 8.00
C VAL A 65 8.69 -7.74 8.36
N ALA A 66 7.66 -8.51 8.73
CA ALA A 66 6.36 -7.98 9.11
C ALA A 66 6.44 -7.08 10.36
N ASN A 67 7.20 -7.49 11.38
CA ASN A 67 7.39 -6.68 12.58
C ASN A 67 8.18 -5.39 12.30
N LEU A 68 9.16 -5.42 11.38
CA LEU A 68 9.84 -4.20 10.93
C LEU A 68 8.92 -3.27 10.15
N LEU A 69 8.16 -3.80 9.19
CA LEU A 69 7.17 -3.04 8.42
C LEU A 69 6.10 -2.42 9.32
N ARG A 70 5.65 -3.14 10.35
CA ARG A 70 4.66 -2.66 11.33
C ARG A 70 5.06 -1.31 11.93
N THR A 71 6.34 -1.12 12.26
CA THR A 71 6.82 0.12 12.89
C THR A 71 6.58 1.36 12.04
N TYR A 72 6.56 1.24 10.71
CA TYR A 72 6.28 2.35 9.80
C TYR A 72 4.84 2.84 9.89
N PHE A 73 3.89 1.99 10.26
CA PHE A 73 2.48 2.34 10.41
C PHE A 73 2.14 2.76 11.85
N GLU A 74 2.77 2.13 12.85
CA GLU A 74 2.62 2.50 14.28
C GLU A 74 3.28 3.86 14.60
N HIS A 75 4.40 4.15 13.95
CA HIS A 75 5.18 5.37 14.13
C HIS A 75 5.45 6.03 12.78
N PRO A 76 4.42 6.59 12.10
CA PRO A 76 4.56 7.09 10.73
C PRO A 76 5.48 8.32 10.65
N THR A 77 5.54 9.13 11.71
CA THR A 77 6.29 10.39 11.76
C THR A 77 7.65 10.17 12.44
N SER A 78 8.70 10.82 11.92
CA SER A 78 10.01 10.84 12.57
C SER A 78 10.02 11.80 13.78
N ASP A 79 10.95 11.59 14.72
CA ASP A 79 11.15 12.49 15.88
C ASP A 79 11.49 13.93 15.47
N GLN A 80 11.90 14.14 14.21
CA GLN A 80 12.20 15.44 13.63
C GLN A 80 10.94 16.23 13.18
N GLY A 81 9.74 15.68 13.38
CA GLY A 81 8.47 16.40 13.25
C GLY A 81 7.99 16.63 11.82
N LYS A 82 8.59 15.97 10.83
CA LYS A 82 8.07 15.98 9.45
C LYS A 82 7.02 14.88 9.29
N ASN A 83 5.82 15.30 8.87
CA ASN A 83 4.66 14.41 8.75
C ASN A 83 4.98 13.16 7.92
N ALA A 84 4.70 12.00 8.52
CA ALA A 84 4.77 10.69 7.87
C ALA A 84 6.12 10.34 7.21
N ASP A 85 7.23 10.89 7.70
CA ASP A 85 8.58 10.67 7.15
C ASP A 85 8.98 9.21 7.00
N HIS A 86 8.60 8.35 7.96
CA HIS A 86 8.90 6.92 7.86
C HIS A 86 8.10 6.30 6.71
N LEU A 87 6.81 6.60 6.58
CA LEU A 87 6.00 6.12 5.47
C LEU A 87 6.52 6.63 4.12
N ARG A 88 6.93 7.92 4.03
CA ARG A 88 7.55 8.46 2.81
C ARG A 88 8.82 7.69 2.44
N LYS A 89 9.66 7.36 3.43
CA LYS A 89 10.86 6.54 3.22
C LYS A 89 10.51 5.14 2.71
N LEU A 90 9.52 4.48 3.30
CA LEU A 90 9.07 3.15 2.87
C LEU A 90 8.52 3.18 1.45
N PHE A 91 7.61 4.12 1.17
CA PHE A 91 6.90 4.23 -0.10
C PHE A 91 7.75 4.76 -1.26
N GLY A 92 8.81 5.52 -0.96
CA GLY A 92 9.82 5.98 -1.92
C GLY A 92 10.97 5.02 -2.17
N ALA A 93 11.04 3.91 -1.44
CA ALA A 93 12.09 2.91 -1.65
C ALA A 93 11.87 2.15 -2.97
N ASP A 94 12.98 1.87 -3.66
CA ASP A 94 12.99 1.10 -4.90
C ASP A 94 13.62 -0.29 -4.68
N PRO A 95 12.82 -1.35 -4.47
CA PRO A 95 13.31 -2.71 -4.26
C PRO A 95 13.86 -3.37 -5.54
N THR A 96 13.78 -2.70 -6.70
CA THR A 96 14.26 -3.24 -7.99
C THR A 96 15.75 -2.99 -8.22
N GLN A 97 16.33 -2.02 -7.50
CA GLN A 97 17.76 -1.74 -7.59
C GLN A 97 18.58 -2.83 -6.90
N PRO A 98 19.80 -3.12 -7.38
CA PRO A 98 20.74 -3.97 -6.65
C PRO A 98 20.99 -3.41 -5.25
N LEU A 99 20.74 -4.21 -4.22
CA LEU A 99 21.13 -3.86 -2.85
C LEU A 99 22.65 -4.00 -2.74
N GLU A 100 23.38 -2.89 -2.73
CA GLU A 100 24.86 -2.89 -2.60
C GLU A 100 25.31 -3.55 -1.29
N THR A 101 24.50 -3.42 -0.24
CA THR A 101 24.63 -4.13 1.04
C THR A 101 23.25 -4.64 1.46
N VAL A 102 23.18 -5.87 1.99
CA VAL A 102 21.94 -6.41 2.58
C VAL A 102 21.77 -5.81 3.98
N ASP A 103 21.39 -4.52 4.05
CA ASP A 103 20.79 -3.99 5.26
C ASP A 103 19.35 -4.52 5.34
N GLU A 104 19.15 -5.51 6.20
CA GLU A 104 17.86 -6.17 6.38
C GLU A 104 16.78 -5.28 7.01
N SER A 105 17.13 -4.06 7.42
CA SER A 105 16.21 -3.02 7.88
C SER A 105 15.89 -1.98 6.80
N ASP A 106 16.58 -2.05 5.64
CA ASP A 106 16.34 -1.15 4.52
C ASP A 106 14.93 -1.35 3.96
N PRO A 107 14.12 -0.28 3.81
CA PRO A 107 12.78 -0.41 3.26
C PRO A 107 12.75 -1.06 1.86
N ALA A 108 13.75 -0.89 1.01
CA ALA A 108 13.86 -1.59 -0.27
C ALA A 108 14.01 -3.11 -0.07
N TYR A 109 14.80 -3.55 0.92
CA TYR A 109 14.88 -4.97 1.29
C TYR A 109 13.52 -5.48 1.77
N LEU A 110 12.87 -4.74 2.67
CA LEU A 110 11.56 -5.14 3.22
C LEU A 110 10.50 -5.26 2.12
N LEU A 111 10.41 -4.30 1.21
CA LEU A 111 9.46 -4.34 0.09
C LEU A 111 9.74 -5.50 -0.88
N LYS A 112 11.02 -5.83 -1.12
CA LYS A 112 11.40 -7.00 -1.91
C LYS A 112 10.85 -8.29 -1.30
N GLN A 113 10.95 -8.44 0.02
CA GLN A 113 10.43 -9.62 0.72
C GLN A 113 8.90 -9.74 0.63
N VAL A 114 8.18 -8.62 0.60
CA VAL A 114 6.71 -8.61 0.44
C VAL A 114 6.30 -8.99 -0.99
N PHE A 115 6.91 -8.37 -1.99
CA PHE A 115 6.38 -8.39 -3.35
C PHE A 115 7.00 -9.45 -4.25
N PHE A 116 8.28 -9.76 -4.08
CA PHE A 116 9.03 -10.71 -4.90
C PHE A 116 10.19 -11.40 -4.13
N PRO A 117 9.89 -12.15 -3.06
CA PRO A 117 10.91 -12.76 -2.21
C PRO A 117 11.79 -13.80 -2.93
N GLN A 118 11.33 -14.37 -4.05
CA GLN A 118 12.02 -15.44 -4.77
C GLN A 118 12.42 -15.08 -6.21
N GLY A 119 12.47 -13.79 -6.59
CA GLY A 119 12.79 -13.48 -7.98
C GLY A 119 12.84 -12.01 -8.35
N ASN A 120 12.51 -11.76 -9.60
CA ASN A 120 12.46 -10.44 -10.20
C ASN A 120 11.16 -9.72 -9.86
N PRO A 121 11.15 -8.38 -9.87
CA PRO A 121 9.93 -7.60 -9.70
C PRO A 121 8.90 -7.95 -10.78
N PRO A 122 7.64 -8.26 -10.41
CA PRO A 122 6.53 -8.43 -11.34
C PRO A 122 6.24 -7.14 -12.10
N ASP A 123 5.92 -7.25 -13.39
CA ASP A 123 5.60 -6.11 -14.26
C ASP A 123 4.34 -5.35 -13.81
N GLU A 124 3.46 -6.00 -13.04
CA GLU A 124 2.22 -5.38 -12.53
C GLU A 124 2.45 -4.43 -11.37
N TYR A 125 3.64 -4.40 -10.78
CA TYR A 125 3.97 -3.50 -9.67
C TYR A 125 4.69 -2.25 -10.12
N ILE A 126 4.41 -1.16 -9.42
CA ILE A 126 5.13 0.10 -9.59
C ILE A 126 6.08 0.28 -8.42
N PHE A 127 7.33 0.59 -8.76
CA PHE A 127 8.39 0.94 -7.81
C PHE A 127 9.15 2.17 -8.32
N PRO A 128 9.49 3.12 -7.43
CA PRO A 128 8.96 3.26 -6.08
C PRO A 128 7.42 3.39 -6.11
N ILE A 129 6.74 2.99 -5.03
CA ILE A 129 5.26 2.99 -4.98
C ILE A 129 4.78 4.43 -5.22
N PHE A 130 5.43 5.39 -4.57
CA PHE A 130 5.23 6.82 -4.79
C PHE A 130 6.53 7.43 -5.30
N ASP A 131 6.45 8.23 -6.37
CA ASP A 131 7.60 8.90 -6.95
C ASP A 131 8.01 10.15 -6.15
N LYS A 132 9.15 10.74 -6.51
CA LYS A 132 9.69 11.93 -5.84
C LYS A 132 8.78 13.17 -5.91
N CYS A 133 7.90 13.27 -6.91
CA CYS A 133 6.91 14.34 -6.99
C CYS A 133 5.75 14.07 -6.04
N GLU A 134 5.22 12.85 -6.04
CA GLU A 134 4.13 12.41 -5.17
C GLU A 134 4.53 12.42 -3.70
N LEU A 135 5.80 12.18 -3.42
CA LEU A 135 6.39 12.30 -2.10
C LEU A 135 6.77 13.74 -1.74
N GLY A 136 6.59 14.74 -2.60
CA GLY A 136 6.94 16.14 -2.31
C GLY A 136 8.44 16.41 -2.11
N GLU A 137 9.31 15.54 -2.63
CA GLU A 137 10.76 15.74 -2.58
C GLU A 137 11.23 16.76 -3.63
N LYS A 138 10.57 16.81 -4.79
CA LYS A 138 10.86 17.81 -5.82
C LYS A 138 10.29 19.19 -5.48
N ASN A 139 9.09 19.21 -4.89
CA ASN A 139 8.45 20.42 -4.41
C ASN A 139 7.63 20.08 -3.15
N PRO A 140 7.99 20.60 -1.96
CA PRO A 140 7.26 20.33 -0.72
C PRO A 140 5.79 20.75 -0.73
N SER A 141 5.43 21.66 -1.64
CA SER A 141 4.06 22.12 -1.89
C SER A 141 3.21 21.12 -2.68
N LEU A 142 3.79 20.12 -3.34
CA LEU A 142 3.05 19.20 -4.21
C LEU A 142 3.26 17.76 -3.74
N GLY A 143 2.18 16.97 -3.65
CA GLY A 143 2.28 15.54 -3.31
C GLY A 143 1.18 15.08 -2.36
N TYR A 144 1.45 13.96 -1.69
CA TYR A 144 0.56 13.35 -0.71
C TYR A 144 0.99 13.65 0.72
N LEU A 145 0.02 14.08 1.53
CA LEU A 145 0.09 14.05 2.98
C LEU A 145 -0.49 12.72 3.47
N PHE A 146 0.38 11.82 3.93
CA PHE A 146 -0.05 10.53 4.47
C PHE A 146 -0.53 10.67 5.93
N GLU A 147 -1.67 10.06 6.23
CA GLU A 147 -2.24 9.99 7.57
C GLU A 147 -2.69 8.54 7.84
N VAL A 148 -2.26 7.96 8.96
CA VAL A 148 -2.68 6.60 9.34
C VAL A 148 -3.89 6.68 10.25
N THR A 149 -4.94 5.92 9.95
CA THR A 149 -6.13 5.80 10.80
C THR A 149 -6.33 4.38 11.30
N TYR A 150 -6.65 4.23 12.58
CA TYR A 150 -6.83 2.93 13.23
C TYR A 150 -8.31 2.54 13.41
N SER A 151 -9.24 3.41 12.99
CA SER A 151 -10.67 3.25 13.25
C SER A 151 -11.48 2.82 12.01
N SER A 152 -10.83 2.67 10.85
CA SER A 152 -11.48 2.35 9.58
C SER A 152 -10.70 1.29 8.81
N PHE A 153 -11.41 0.50 8.01
CA PHE A 153 -10.84 -0.39 6.99
C PHE A 153 -10.84 0.26 5.59
N ILE A 154 -11.51 1.41 5.45
CA ILE A 154 -11.62 2.13 4.18
C ILE A 154 -10.86 3.45 4.31
N GLY A 155 -9.83 3.58 3.49
CA GLY A 155 -9.02 4.78 3.28
C GLY A 155 -9.62 5.69 2.25
N GLN A 156 -9.14 6.92 2.23
CA GLN A 156 -9.68 8.01 1.43
C GLN A 156 -8.54 8.84 0.86
N ILE A 157 -8.77 9.39 -0.33
CA ILE A 157 -7.93 10.45 -0.87
C ILE A 157 -8.78 11.70 -0.88
N LEU A 158 -8.38 12.64 -0.05
CA LEU A 158 -9.09 13.90 0.17
C LEU A 158 -8.37 15.01 -0.57
N ASP A 159 -9.16 15.94 -1.09
CA ASP A 159 -8.64 17.17 -1.65
C ASP A 159 -7.90 17.99 -0.59
N ALA A 160 -7.11 18.94 -1.07
CA ALA A 160 -6.37 19.85 -0.22
C ALA A 160 -7.30 20.64 0.71
N ASP A 161 -6.89 20.80 1.98
CA ASP A 161 -7.63 21.59 2.97
C ASP A 161 -6.98 22.96 3.18
N ASN A 162 -7.64 23.85 3.92
CA ASN A 162 -7.12 25.20 4.18
C ASN A 162 -5.75 25.22 4.91
N ASN A 163 -5.37 24.12 5.57
CA ASN A 163 -4.09 24.01 6.27
C ASN A 163 -2.98 23.48 5.35
N ALA A 164 -3.32 22.70 4.33
CA ALA A 164 -2.42 22.17 3.32
C ALA A 164 -3.02 22.29 1.91
N PRO A 165 -3.17 23.52 1.37
CA PRO A 165 -3.98 23.83 0.19
C PRO A 165 -3.43 23.29 -1.14
N GLU A 166 -2.23 22.70 -1.12
CA GLU A 166 -1.54 22.20 -2.31
C GLU A 166 -1.27 20.69 -2.24
N LEU A 167 -1.68 20.01 -1.15
CA LEU A 167 -1.40 18.60 -0.90
C LEU A 167 -2.68 17.76 -0.84
N PHE A 168 -2.71 16.67 -1.60
CA PHE A 168 -3.75 15.65 -1.42
C PHE A 168 -3.49 14.90 -0.13
N LYS A 169 -4.53 14.66 0.68
CA LYS A 169 -4.40 13.88 1.90
C LYS A 169 -4.79 12.43 1.63
N MET A 170 -3.86 11.49 1.86
CA MET A 170 -4.11 10.06 1.73
C MET A 170 -4.26 9.43 3.12
N ILE A 171 -5.49 9.05 3.45
CA ILE A 171 -5.85 8.35 4.68
C ILE A 171 -5.60 6.86 4.49
N ILE A 172 -4.60 6.33 5.18
CA ILE A 172 -4.18 4.93 5.14
C ILE A 172 -4.79 4.20 6.35
N PRO A 173 -5.78 3.32 6.14
CA PRO A 173 -6.34 2.50 7.20
C PRO A 173 -5.33 1.46 7.67
N TYR A 174 -5.09 1.43 8.97
CA TYR A 174 -4.32 0.42 9.67
C TYR A 174 -5.01 0.05 11.00
N PRO A 175 -6.25 -0.48 10.95
CA PRO A 175 -6.98 -0.84 12.15
C PRO A 175 -6.34 -2.05 12.86
N PRO A 176 -6.71 -2.35 14.11
CA PRO A 176 -6.37 -3.61 14.74
C PRO A 176 -6.80 -4.79 13.88
N GLU A 177 -5.97 -5.83 13.84
CA GLU A 177 -6.30 -7.04 13.07
C GLU A 177 -7.63 -7.63 13.56
N PRO A 178 -8.57 -7.97 12.64
CA PRO A 178 -9.79 -8.69 12.99
C PRO A 178 -9.48 -10.04 13.65
N SER A 179 -10.43 -10.57 14.42
CA SER A 179 -10.30 -11.92 14.97
C SER A 179 -10.13 -12.95 13.86
N TRP A 180 -9.20 -13.88 14.05
CA TRP A 180 -8.97 -15.01 13.15
C TRP A 180 -10.18 -15.93 13.10
N GLY A 181 -10.66 -16.24 11.90
CA GLY A 181 -11.72 -17.21 11.68
C GLY A 181 -12.39 -17.09 10.32
N ASN A 182 -13.06 -18.16 9.89
CA ASN A 182 -13.75 -18.22 8.59
C ASN A 182 -14.85 -17.18 8.41
N ALA A 183 -15.34 -16.57 9.50
CA ALA A 183 -16.38 -15.55 9.47
C ALA A 183 -15.86 -14.15 9.16
N THR A 184 -14.56 -13.90 9.35
CA THR A 184 -13.96 -12.57 9.31
C THR A 184 -12.74 -12.53 8.40
N LEU A 185 -11.64 -13.13 8.84
CA LEU A 185 -10.36 -13.13 8.12
C LEU A 185 -9.58 -14.40 8.47
N ASN A 186 -9.01 -15.04 7.46
CA ASN A 186 -8.17 -16.22 7.64
C ASN A 186 -6.82 -16.07 6.91
N ALA A 187 -5.92 -17.05 7.10
CA ALA A 187 -4.56 -17.01 6.56
C ALA A 187 -4.56 -17.04 5.03
N ASP A 188 -5.50 -17.77 4.44
CA ASP A 188 -5.60 -17.95 3.00
C ASP A 188 -6.09 -16.65 2.36
N ASP A 189 -7.07 -15.95 2.95
CA ASP A 189 -7.53 -14.63 2.47
C ASP A 189 -6.37 -13.63 2.36
N LEU A 190 -5.53 -13.57 3.40
CA LEU A 190 -4.36 -12.70 3.42
C LEU A 190 -3.30 -13.15 2.42
N SER A 191 -3.01 -14.45 2.35
CA SER A 191 -2.00 -15.00 1.44
C SER A 191 -2.40 -14.83 -0.03
N ASP A 192 -3.68 -15.03 -0.35
CA ASP A 192 -4.27 -14.82 -1.65
C ASP A 192 -4.22 -13.35 -2.05
N TRP A 193 -4.46 -12.42 -1.10
CA TRP A 193 -4.35 -11.00 -1.37
C TRP A 193 -2.90 -10.55 -1.57
N ILE A 194 -1.98 -10.97 -0.71
CA ILE A 194 -0.54 -10.68 -0.81
C ILE A 194 0.01 -11.17 -2.15
N SER A 195 -0.43 -12.34 -2.62
CA SER A 195 0.00 -12.94 -3.89
C SER A 195 -0.81 -12.46 -5.11
N ASN A 196 -1.82 -11.61 -4.92
CA ASN A 196 -2.64 -11.13 -6.01
C ASN A 196 -1.85 -10.24 -6.99
N ARG A 197 -1.63 -10.72 -8.22
CA ARG A 197 -1.08 -9.94 -9.34
C ARG A 197 -2.09 -9.68 -10.45
N LYS A 198 -3.35 -10.11 -10.29
CA LYS A 198 -4.36 -10.06 -11.34
C LYS A 198 -4.58 -8.61 -11.82
N PRO A 199 -4.38 -8.31 -13.12
CA PRO A 199 -4.65 -6.98 -13.68
C PRO A 199 -6.09 -6.54 -13.41
N GLY A 200 -6.26 -5.27 -13.08
CA GLY A 200 -7.55 -4.66 -12.80
C GLY A 200 -8.22 -5.08 -11.48
N LYS A 201 -7.65 -6.03 -10.72
CA LYS A 201 -8.10 -6.37 -9.37
C LYS A 201 -7.30 -5.54 -8.35
N TYR A 202 -7.83 -4.37 -8.01
CA TYR A 202 -7.17 -3.41 -7.13
C TYR A 202 -7.59 -3.48 -5.66
N PHE A 203 -8.70 -4.16 -5.36
CA PHE A 203 -9.23 -4.30 -4.00
C PHE A 203 -9.36 -5.77 -3.61
N ALA A 204 -9.18 -6.06 -2.32
CA ALA A 204 -9.39 -7.37 -1.75
C ALA A 204 -10.88 -7.70 -1.67
N ASP A 205 -11.25 -8.93 -2.01
CA ASP A 205 -12.66 -9.36 -1.95
C ASP A 205 -13.16 -9.45 -0.50
N ASN A 206 -12.26 -9.78 0.44
CA ASN A 206 -12.56 -9.79 1.87
C ASN A 206 -12.62 -8.33 2.39
N PRO A 207 -13.78 -7.85 2.89
CA PRO A 207 -13.96 -6.46 3.32
C PRO A 207 -13.19 -6.10 4.59
N TYR A 208 -12.65 -7.09 5.31
CA TYR A 208 -11.81 -6.88 6.48
C TYR A 208 -10.34 -6.64 6.11
N ILE A 209 -9.96 -6.76 4.84
CA ILE A 209 -8.64 -6.34 4.37
C ILE A 209 -8.72 -4.84 3.97
N PRO A 210 -7.90 -3.95 4.55
CA PRO A 210 -8.05 -2.53 4.33
C PRO A 210 -7.79 -2.10 2.89
N THR A 211 -8.58 -1.15 2.38
CA THR A 211 -8.38 -0.49 1.09
C THR A 211 -7.91 0.94 1.33
N THR A 212 -6.89 1.43 0.64
CA THR A 212 -6.28 2.74 0.99
C THR A 212 -6.74 3.90 0.10
N CYS A 213 -7.65 3.66 -0.85
CA CYS A 213 -8.29 4.71 -1.62
C CYS A 213 -9.80 4.44 -1.79
N SER A 214 -10.63 5.48 -1.75
CA SER A 214 -12.07 5.43 -2.07
C SER A 214 -12.57 6.65 -2.84
#